data_AF-A0A930EI58-F1
#
_entry.id   AF-A0A930EI58-F1
#
_cell.length_a   1.000
_cell.length_b   1.000
_cell.length_c   1.000
_cell.angle_alpha   90.00
_cell.angle_beta   90.00
_cell.angle_gamma   90.00
#
_symmetry.space_group_name_H-M   'P 1'
#
loop_
_entity.id
_entity.type
_entity.pdbx_description
1 polymer ?
#
loop_
_entity_poly.entity_id
_entity_poly.type
_entity_poly.pdbx_seq_one_letter_code
_entity_poly.pdbx_strand_id
1 'polypeptide(L)'
;LGRRNMPYSSIYWVEGSNSDEVLYHGGFEEWPIPIARHTSMDLNGYGKGAAWFAQPDSQMLQKLEFDYLTAVELGVKPPMQAPSDVISTVNLYPGGITEIEGQHKVEPMFAVQSNLQDIQNKIAVTEDSIKRAYSADLFLMLDQIDKGQMTAREVMERTQEKLQQLGPVVERLLSEFLNPIIERVYSVLDRAGVFPPVDDEELLDQLNGQEVKIEYISPLAQAQKMSSLVNIEQYFAFIMSLAQANPNIVNKFNFEEAANTYGVNLGVPAKIIRSDDEYQEILAQQAQAQAEQEQQMQLMQAAQLAPQMASAAKQATDAANDGNPALQQWLGMDGV
;
A
#
# COMPACT_ATOMS: atom_id res chain seq x y z
N LEU A 1 -17.02 -15.31 35.72
CA LEU A 1 -15.70 -15.04 36.33
C LEU A 1 -15.74 -13.65 36.97
N GLY A 2 -15.32 -13.50 38.22
CA GLY A 2 -15.32 -12.18 38.88
C GLY A 2 -14.31 -11.22 38.23
N ARG A 3 -14.51 -9.91 38.37
CA ARG A 3 -13.65 -8.83 37.81
C ARG A 3 -12.15 -8.94 38.14
N ARG A 4 -11.76 -9.79 39.11
CA ARG A 4 -10.37 -10.01 39.54
C ARG A 4 -9.65 -11.13 38.80
N ASN A 5 -10.36 -11.97 38.04
CA ASN A 5 -9.79 -13.18 37.42
C ASN A 5 -9.77 -13.06 35.89
N MET A 6 -9.47 -11.85 35.41
CA MET A 6 -9.36 -11.53 33.98
C MET A 6 -7.88 -11.57 33.55
N PRO A 7 -7.57 -11.87 32.27
CA PRO A 7 -6.21 -11.96 31.74
C PRO A 7 -5.32 -10.74 32.06
N TYR A 8 -5.91 -9.54 32.07
CA TYR A 8 -5.21 -8.31 32.41
C TYR A 8 -5.77 -7.73 33.71
N SER A 9 -4.90 -7.40 34.67
CA SER A 9 -5.31 -6.78 35.93
C SER A 9 -5.18 -5.26 35.87
N SER A 10 -6.15 -4.56 36.43
CA SER A 10 -6.16 -3.11 36.58
C SER A 10 -6.26 -2.76 38.06
N ILE A 11 -5.18 -2.18 38.59
CA ILE A 11 -5.02 -1.86 40.00
C ILE A 11 -4.79 -0.36 40.14
N TYR A 12 -5.57 0.29 40.99
CA TYR A 12 -5.39 1.70 41.35
C TYR A 12 -5.04 1.77 42.83
N TRP A 13 -4.00 2.51 43.16
CA TRP A 13 -3.54 2.72 44.53
C TRP A 13 -3.16 4.18 44.74
N VAL A 14 -3.11 4.61 46.00
CA VAL A 14 -2.62 5.93 46.38
C VAL A 14 -1.19 5.79 46.88
N GLU A 15 -0.35 6.76 46.56
CA GLU A 15 1.01 6.83 47.08
C GLU A 15 0.97 6.98 48.62
N GLY A 16 1.58 6.04 49.34
CA GLY A 16 1.55 5.98 50.81
C GLY A 16 0.56 4.98 51.41
N SER A 17 -0.23 4.28 50.60
CA SER A 17 -1.07 3.16 51.04
C SER A 17 -0.25 1.90 51.37
N ASN A 18 -0.75 1.08 52.29
CA ASN A 18 -0.16 -0.24 52.57
C ASN A 18 -0.31 -1.18 51.37
N SER A 19 0.51 -2.24 51.29
CA SER A 19 0.49 -3.22 50.18
C SER A 19 -0.87 -3.85 49.89
N ASP A 20 -1.76 -3.84 50.88
CA ASP A 20 -3.07 -4.49 50.82
C ASP A 20 -4.22 -3.49 50.59
N GLU A 21 -3.93 -2.19 50.52
CA GLU A 21 -4.91 -1.11 50.31
C GLU A 21 -4.90 -0.65 48.85
N VAL A 22 -5.81 -1.22 48.06
CA VAL A 22 -6.06 -0.82 46.67
C VAL A 22 -7.41 -0.12 46.56
N LEU A 23 -7.47 1.01 45.85
CA LEU A 23 -8.71 1.75 45.57
C LEU A 23 -9.62 0.97 44.63
N TYR A 24 -9.03 0.29 43.65
CA TYR A 24 -9.76 -0.52 42.68
C TYR A 24 -8.88 -1.68 42.26
N HIS A 25 -9.49 -2.87 42.23
CA HIS A 25 -8.90 -4.07 41.64
C HIS A 25 -9.94 -4.70 40.73
N GLY A 26 -9.73 -4.51 39.43
CA GLY A 26 -10.49 -5.14 38.38
C GLY A 26 -9.56 -5.72 37.33
N GLY A 27 -10.10 -5.93 36.13
CA GLY A 27 -9.33 -6.44 35.03
C GLY A 27 -10.04 -6.25 33.69
N PHE A 28 -9.35 -6.66 32.63
CA PHE A 28 -9.82 -6.61 31.26
C PHE A 28 -9.60 -7.97 30.60
N GLU A 29 -10.53 -8.36 29.73
CA GLU A 29 -10.43 -9.57 28.92
C GLU A 29 -9.40 -9.38 27.79
N GLU A 30 -9.31 -8.17 27.22
CA GLU A 30 -8.30 -7.75 26.26
C GLU A 30 -7.38 -6.64 26.78
N TRP A 31 -6.23 -6.44 26.14
CA TRP A 31 -5.27 -5.41 26.54
C TRP A 31 -5.88 -4.00 26.38
N PRO A 32 -6.00 -3.20 27.45
CA PRO A 32 -6.76 -1.95 27.42
C PRO A 32 -6.02 -0.77 26.80
N ILE A 33 -4.69 -0.81 26.74
CA ILE A 33 -3.85 0.34 26.36
C ILE A 33 -2.91 -0.09 25.22
N PRO A 34 -3.42 -0.25 24.00
CA PRO A 34 -2.56 -0.50 22.85
C PRO A 34 -1.60 0.69 22.66
N ILE A 35 -0.34 0.41 22.35
CA ILE A 35 0.70 1.41 22.15
C ILE A 35 1.45 1.06 20.87
N ALA A 36 1.43 1.96 19.89
CA ALA A 36 2.24 1.82 18.69
C ALA A 36 3.61 2.47 18.86
N ARG A 37 4.64 1.79 18.37
CA ARG A 37 5.98 2.34 18.24
C ARG A 37 6.24 2.73 16.79
N HIS A 38 6.68 3.97 16.58
CA HIS A 38 7.02 4.47 15.24
C HIS A 38 8.24 3.72 14.66
N THR A 39 9.32 3.61 15.44
CA THR A 39 10.50 2.83 15.05
C THR A 39 11.09 2.17 16.29
N SER A 40 11.34 0.86 16.23
CA SER A 40 12.05 0.13 17.28
C SER A 40 13.53 0.01 16.93
N MET A 41 14.42 0.38 17.84
CA MET A 41 15.84 0.00 17.79
C MET A 41 16.08 -1.09 18.83
N ASP A 42 16.49 -2.27 18.38
CA ASP A 42 16.94 -3.40 19.20
C ASP A 42 15.99 -3.78 20.36
N LEU A 43 16.58 -4.15 21.51
CA LEU A 43 15.95 -4.65 22.74
C LEU A 43 15.24 -3.58 23.58
N ASN A 44 15.13 -2.33 23.10
CA ASN A 44 14.51 -1.27 23.90
C ASN A 44 12.97 -1.33 23.81
N GLY A 45 12.33 -1.21 24.97
CA GLY A 45 10.85 -1.19 25.07
C GLY A 45 10.18 0.06 24.48
N TYR A 46 10.94 1.13 24.23
CA TYR A 46 10.42 2.42 23.74
C TYR A 46 10.69 2.63 22.25
N GLY A 47 9.70 3.18 21.56
CA GLY A 47 9.83 3.62 20.17
C GLY A 47 10.43 5.02 20.05
N LYS A 48 11.17 5.26 18.96
CA LYS A 48 11.60 6.60 18.56
C LYS A 48 10.77 7.06 17.36
N GLY A 49 10.24 8.28 17.43
CA GLY A 49 9.48 8.90 16.35
C GLY A 49 10.31 9.78 15.42
N ALA A 50 9.71 10.25 14.33
CA ALA A 50 10.30 11.23 13.42
C ALA A 50 10.91 12.45 14.15
N ALA A 51 10.23 12.93 15.20
CA ALA A 51 10.68 14.05 16.02
C ALA A 51 12.06 13.82 16.67
N TRP A 52 12.39 12.58 17.04
CA TRP A 52 13.69 12.24 17.63
C TRP A 52 14.83 12.51 16.64
N PHE A 53 14.61 12.22 15.36
CA PHE A 53 15.60 12.43 14.30
C PHE A 53 15.65 13.89 13.85
N ALA A 54 14.51 14.61 13.88
CA ALA A 54 14.42 16.02 13.51
C ALA A 54 14.81 16.99 14.63
N GLN A 55 14.95 16.53 15.87
CA GLN A 55 15.29 17.36 17.04
C GLN A 55 16.58 18.20 16.85
N PRO A 56 17.74 17.63 16.46
CA PRO A 56 18.96 18.42 16.31
C PRO A 56 18.82 19.51 15.24
N ASP A 57 18.17 19.18 14.11
CA ASP A 57 17.91 20.15 13.04
C ASP A 57 16.96 21.25 13.49
N SER A 58 15.95 20.93 14.30
CA SER A 58 15.01 21.91 14.87
C SER A 58 15.70 22.89 15.82
N GLN A 59 16.62 22.39 16.65
CA GLN A 59 17.42 23.24 17.54
C GLN A 59 18.39 24.13 16.74
N MET A 60 19.00 23.57 15.69
CA MET A 60 19.87 24.33 14.79
C MET A 60 19.08 25.43 14.07
N LEU A 61 17.88 25.12 13.56
CA LEU A 61 17.00 26.09 12.91
C LEU A 61 16.65 27.25 13.83
N GLN A 62 16.26 26.97 15.09
CA GLN A 62 15.95 28.01 16.08
C GLN A 62 17.13 28.96 16.30
N LYS A 63 18.35 28.43 16.34
CA LYS A 63 19.57 29.24 16.49
C LYS A 63 19.88 30.05 15.23
N LEU A 64 19.75 29.44 14.05
CA LEU A 64 19.97 30.12 12.77
C LEU A 64 18.99 31.28 12.56
N GLU A 65 17.72 31.09 12.90
CA GLU A 65 16.70 32.15 12.86
C GLU A 65 17.04 33.28 13.82
N PHE A 66 17.47 32.96 15.04
CA PHE A 66 17.90 33.98 16.01
C PHE A 66 19.11 34.78 15.50
N ASP A 67 20.13 34.11 14.96
CA ASP A 67 21.32 34.73 14.40
C ASP A 67 20.98 35.56 13.15
N TYR A 68 20.04 35.09 12.31
CA TYR A 68 19.53 35.80 11.15
C TYR A 68 18.84 37.12 11.54
N LEU A 69 17.91 37.06 12.51
CA LEU A 69 17.23 38.23 13.03
C LEU A 69 18.22 39.23 13.64
N THR A 70 19.20 38.74 14.40
CA THR A 70 20.26 39.58 14.97
C THR A 70 21.10 40.25 13.88
N ALA A 71 21.44 39.54 12.81
CA ALA A 71 22.19 40.09 11.69
C ALA A 71 21.38 41.16 10.93
N VAL A 72 20.08 40.96 10.77
CA VAL A 72 19.17 41.97 10.20
C VAL A 72 19.10 43.20 11.10
N GLU A 73 18.96 43.03 12.42
CA GLU A 73 18.95 44.14 13.38
C GLU A 73 20.26 44.93 13.37
N LEU A 74 21.41 44.26 13.32
CA LEU A 74 22.72 44.91 13.19
C LEU A 74 22.86 45.68 11.86
N GLY A 75 22.25 45.20 10.77
CA GLY A 75 22.20 45.90 9.50
C GLY A 75 21.33 47.16 9.54
N VAL A 76 20.20 47.12 10.24
CA VAL A 76 19.25 48.26 10.36
C VAL A 76 19.72 49.28 11.40
N LYS A 77 20.31 48.81 12.52
CA LYS A 77 20.79 49.62 13.65
C LYS A 77 22.17 49.12 14.08
N PRO A 78 23.23 49.44 13.33
CA PRO A 78 24.57 49.07 13.73
C PRO A 78 24.93 49.77 15.06
N PRO A 79 25.71 49.11 15.94
CA PRO A 79 26.20 49.76 17.14
C PRO A 79 27.09 50.95 16.75
N MET A 80 26.91 52.07 17.44
CA MET A 80 27.58 53.33 17.12
C MET A 80 28.71 53.60 18.10
N GLN A 81 29.79 54.22 17.64
CA GLN A 81 30.84 54.73 18.52
C GLN A 81 30.61 56.22 18.79
N ALA A 82 30.77 56.69 20.03
CA ALA A 82 30.63 58.10 20.40
C ALA A 82 31.82 58.57 21.24
N PRO A 83 32.21 59.85 21.18
CA PRO A 83 33.34 60.36 21.97
C PRO A 83 32.97 60.54 23.47
N SER A 84 33.84 60.12 24.40
CA SER A 84 33.68 60.33 25.86
C SER A 84 35.02 60.44 26.59
N ASP A 85 34.99 61.05 27.79
CA ASP A 85 36.12 61.26 28.70
C ASP A 85 36.29 60.13 29.74
N VAL A 86 35.41 59.10 29.72
CA VAL A 86 35.45 57.96 30.66
C VAL A 86 35.42 56.65 29.88
N ILE A 87 36.33 55.73 30.20
CA ILE A 87 36.42 54.39 29.60
C ILE A 87 35.10 53.63 29.83
N SER A 88 34.35 53.45 28.75
CA SER A 88 33.08 52.72 28.74
C SER A 88 33.26 51.26 28.28
N THR A 89 32.38 50.38 28.74
CA THR A 89 32.37 48.96 28.37
C THR A 89 31.80 48.82 26.96
N VAL A 90 32.44 48.03 26.10
CA VAL A 90 32.00 47.84 24.70
C VAL A 90 30.62 47.20 24.66
N ASN A 91 29.65 47.88 24.05
CA ASN A 91 28.30 47.39 23.84
C ASN A 91 28.11 46.98 22.37
N LEU A 92 27.92 45.68 22.14
CA LEU A 92 27.75 45.06 20.82
C LEU A 92 26.28 44.81 20.45
N TYR A 93 25.32 45.16 21.31
CA TYR A 93 23.90 45.01 20.99
C TYR A 93 23.49 45.95 19.84
N PRO A 94 22.53 45.54 18.99
CA PRO A 94 21.98 46.42 17.95
C PRO A 94 21.50 47.76 18.54
N GLY A 95 22.00 48.87 17.99
CA GLY A 95 21.73 50.22 18.50
C GLY A 95 22.46 50.61 19.79
N GLY A 96 23.37 49.77 20.31
CA GLY A 96 24.24 50.12 21.42
C GLY A 96 25.22 51.25 21.04
N ILE A 97 25.46 52.17 21.97
CA ILE A 97 26.46 53.22 21.81
C ILE A 97 27.67 52.84 22.67
N THR A 98 28.83 52.66 22.04
CA THR A 98 30.10 52.46 22.73
C THR A 98 30.86 53.78 22.75
N GLU A 99 31.27 54.21 23.93
CA GLU A 99 32.02 55.45 24.05
C GLU A 99 33.54 55.20 23.93
N ILE A 100 34.23 55.93 23.06
CA ILE A 100 35.67 55.85 22.83
C ILE A 100 36.36 57.18 23.11
N GLU A 101 37.61 57.14 23.56
CA GLU A 101 38.43 58.35 23.76
C GLU A 101 38.90 58.89 22.39
N GLY A 102 38.52 60.13 22.05
CA GLY A 102 39.00 60.82 20.86
C GLY A 102 37.96 61.78 20.24
N GLN A 103 38.41 62.73 19.41
CA GLN A 103 37.52 63.63 18.66
C GLN A 103 36.99 62.94 17.38
N HIS A 104 36.27 61.84 17.51
CA HIS A 104 35.71 61.12 16.36
C HIS A 104 34.21 61.42 16.22
N LYS A 105 33.73 61.45 14.97
CA LYS A 105 32.30 61.59 14.68
C LYS A 105 31.60 60.27 15.01
N VAL A 106 30.31 60.36 15.30
CA VAL A 106 29.49 59.17 15.59
C VAL A 106 29.41 58.31 14.33
N GLU A 107 30.06 57.14 14.36
CA GLU A 107 30.17 56.22 13.22
C GLU A 107 29.91 54.75 13.64
N PRO A 108 29.46 53.88 12.73
CA PRO A 108 29.23 52.47 13.03
C PRO A 108 30.52 51.78 13.52
N MET A 109 30.41 50.97 14.57
CA MET A 109 31.56 50.30 15.18
C MET A 109 32.20 49.25 14.26
N PHE A 110 31.40 48.61 13.43
CA PHE A 110 31.84 47.69 12.38
C PHE A 110 30.78 47.66 11.28
N ALA A 111 31.22 47.53 10.02
CA ALA A 111 30.32 47.27 8.90
C ALA A 111 30.08 45.76 8.81
N VAL A 112 28.91 45.30 9.28
CA VAL A 112 28.50 43.90 9.11
C VAL A 112 28.14 43.67 7.65
N GLN A 113 29.11 43.23 6.84
CA GLN A 113 28.82 42.59 5.56
C GLN A 113 28.46 41.12 5.80
N SER A 114 27.38 40.87 6.54
CA SER A 114 26.85 39.51 6.64
C SER A 114 26.18 39.17 5.32
N ASN A 115 26.60 38.07 4.70
CA ASN A 115 25.90 37.51 3.54
C ASN A 115 24.61 36.83 4.02
N LEU A 116 23.56 37.64 4.23
CA LEU A 116 22.24 37.18 4.69
C LEU A 116 21.67 36.07 3.79
N GLN A 117 22.08 36.02 2.51
CA GLN A 117 21.68 35.00 1.56
C GLN A 117 22.18 33.60 1.96
N ASP A 118 23.39 33.47 2.48
CA ASP A 118 23.94 32.16 2.87
C ASP A 118 23.21 31.59 4.10
N ILE A 119 22.86 32.47 5.05
CA ILE A 119 22.07 32.11 6.23
C ILE A 119 20.66 31.68 5.80
N GLN A 120 20.02 32.43 4.90
CA GLN A 120 18.70 32.09 4.36
C GLN A 120 18.72 30.75 3.60
N ASN A 121 19.76 30.51 2.81
CA ASN A 121 19.92 29.22 2.11
C ASN A 121 20.09 28.07 3.11
N LYS A 122 20.87 28.26 4.18
CA LYS A 122 21.05 27.25 5.22
C LYS A 122 19.76 26.98 6.00
N ILE A 123 18.97 28.01 6.29
CA ILE A 123 17.64 27.90 6.88
C ILE A 123 16.75 27.02 5.98
N ALA A 124 16.65 27.35 4.69
CA ALA A 124 15.84 26.57 3.74
C ALA A 124 16.25 25.10 3.65
N VAL A 125 17.57 24.81 3.62
CA VAL A 125 18.08 23.43 3.63
C VAL A 125 17.71 22.70 4.93
N THR A 126 17.74 23.40 6.07
CA THR A 126 17.41 22.82 7.38
C THR A 126 15.91 22.55 7.50
N GLU A 127 15.06 23.48 7.05
CA GLU A 127 13.62 23.26 6.96
C GLU A 127 13.27 22.06 6.07
N ASP A 128 13.94 21.93 4.93
CA ASP A 128 13.74 20.79 4.02
C ASP A 128 14.16 19.46 4.67
N SER A 129 15.28 19.44 5.41
CA SER A 129 15.69 18.27 6.21
C SER A 129 14.61 17.87 7.21
N ILE A 130 14.04 18.84 7.95
CA ILE A 130 12.96 18.60 8.91
C ILE A 130 11.70 18.08 8.20
N LYS A 131 11.28 18.71 7.10
CA LYS A 131 10.12 18.27 6.31
C LYS A 131 10.28 16.83 5.83
N ARG A 132 11.48 16.46 5.36
CA ARG A 132 11.80 15.08 4.97
C ARG A 132 11.78 14.11 6.14
N ALA A 133 12.31 14.49 7.30
CA ALA A 133 12.28 13.65 8.51
C ALA A 133 10.84 13.32 8.95
N TYR A 134 9.89 14.25 8.79
CA TYR A 134 8.46 14.03 9.06
C TYR A 134 7.69 13.41 7.89
N SER A 135 8.34 13.11 6.76
CA SER A 135 7.66 12.66 5.54
C SER A 135 6.57 13.63 5.05
N ALA A 136 6.70 14.93 5.35
CA ALA A 136 5.68 15.95 5.04
C ALA A 136 5.39 16.01 3.53
N ASP A 137 6.42 15.84 2.72
CA ASP A 137 6.31 15.79 1.26
C ASP A 137 5.35 14.71 0.76
N LEU A 138 5.24 13.57 1.46
CA LEU A 138 4.32 12.51 1.05
C LEU A 138 2.87 12.99 1.23
N PHE A 139 2.55 13.57 2.39
CA PHE A 139 1.21 14.06 2.68
C PHE A 139 0.82 15.25 1.80
N LEU A 140 1.76 16.17 1.56
CA LEU A 140 1.56 17.28 0.62
C LEU A 140 1.38 16.80 -0.82
N MET A 141 2.13 15.78 -1.24
CA MET A 141 1.94 15.18 -2.55
C MET A 141 0.59 14.47 -2.66
N LEU A 142 0.16 13.70 -1.65
CA LEU A 142 -1.16 13.06 -1.64
C LEU A 142 -2.30 14.09 -1.74
N ASP A 143 -2.19 15.26 -1.10
CA ASP A 143 -3.14 16.38 -1.24
C ASP A 143 -3.15 16.99 -2.66
N GLN A 144 -2.02 16.96 -3.36
CA GLN A 144 -1.92 17.43 -4.75
C GLN A 144 -2.50 16.42 -5.76
N ILE A 145 -2.53 15.12 -5.44
CA ILE A 145 -3.17 14.08 -6.25
C ILE A 145 -4.68 14.34 -6.34
N ASP A 146 -5.31 14.64 -5.21
CA ASP A 146 -6.75 14.89 -5.12
C ASP A 146 -7.16 16.14 -5.94
N LYS A 147 -6.20 17.05 -6.18
CA LYS A 147 -6.39 18.29 -6.96
C LYS A 147 -6.12 18.14 -8.46
N GLY A 148 -5.73 16.96 -8.94
CA GLY A 148 -5.58 16.65 -10.38
C GLY A 148 -4.47 17.42 -11.11
N GLN A 149 -3.51 18.02 -10.38
CA GLN A 149 -2.47 18.88 -10.95
C GLN A 149 -1.20 18.14 -11.38
N MET A 150 -1.12 16.82 -11.19
CA MET A 150 0.08 16.02 -11.49
C MET A 150 -0.22 14.81 -12.37
N THR A 151 0.71 14.46 -13.25
CA THR A 151 0.67 13.26 -14.09
C THR A 151 0.73 12.00 -13.23
N ALA A 152 -0.30 11.15 -13.33
CA ALA A 152 -0.51 9.97 -12.50
C ALA A 152 0.72 9.03 -12.39
N ARG A 153 1.57 8.95 -13.41
CA ARG A 153 2.74 8.06 -13.45
C ARG A 153 3.93 8.54 -12.60
N GLU A 154 4.27 9.82 -12.67
CA GLU A 154 5.37 10.39 -11.87
C GLU A 154 5.00 10.43 -10.38
N VAL A 155 3.71 10.67 -10.11
CA VAL A 155 3.14 10.53 -8.77
C VAL A 155 3.28 9.10 -8.27
N MET A 156 2.87 8.09 -9.05
CA MET A 156 2.95 6.69 -8.60
C MET A 156 4.39 6.28 -8.27
N GLU A 157 5.37 6.63 -9.11
CA GLU A 157 6.78 6.30 -8.86
C GLU A 157 7.34 6.97 -7.59
N ARG A 158 7.10 8.28 -7.41
CA ARG A 158 7.54 9.01 -6.20
C ARG A 158 6.78 8.59 -4.93
N THR A 159 5.50 8.27 -5.07
CA THR A 159 4.66 7.79 -3.97
C THR A 159 5.12 6.40 -3.57
N GLN A 160 5.48 5.53 -4.52
CA GLN A 160 5.94 4.18 -4.24
C GLN A 160 7.26 4.16 -3.45
N GLU A 161 8.25 4.98 -3.79
CA GLU A 161 9.50 5.07 -3.04
C GLU A 161 9.26 5.54 -1.58
N LYS A 162 8.44 6.58 -1.38
CA LYS A 162 8.12 7.09 -0.04
C LYS A 162 7.20 6.17 0.75
N LEU A 163 6.27 5.48 0.09
CA LEU A 163 5.45 4.43 0.67
C LEU A 163 6.28 3.24 1.12
N GLN A 164 7.32 2.87 0.37
CA GLN A 164 8.23 1.79 0.74
C GLN A 164 8.99 2.13 2.03
N GLN A 165 9.40 3.39 2.20
CA GLN A 165 10.06 3.85 3.43
C GLN A 165 9.12 3.87 4.65
N LEU A 166 7.85 4.23 4.46
CA LEU A 166 6.85 4.25 5.54
C LEU A 166 6.16 2.91 5.78
N GLY A 167 6.25 1.96 4.85
CA GLY A 167 5.62 0.64 4.95
C GLY A 167 5.82 -0.02 6.32
N PRO A 168 7.06 -0.14 6.82
CA PRO A 168 7.32 -0.72 8.14
C PRO A 168 6.71 0.05 9.32
N VAL A 169 6.59 1.39 9.22
CA VAL A 169 5.98 2.23 10.26
C VAL A 169 4.47 2.03 10.27
N VAL A 170 3.86 2.00 9.09
CA VAL A 170 2.42 1.77 8.92
C VAL A 170 2.04 0.36 9.37
N GLU A 171 2.79 -0.66 8.94
CA GLU A 171 2.54 -2.05 9.35
C GLU A 171 2.61 -2.24 10.86
N ARG A 172 3.55 -1.56 11.53
CA ARG A 172 3.62 -1.53 13.01
C ARG A 172 2.44 -0.80 13.63
N LEU A 173 2.04 0.34 13.09
CA LEU A 173 0.86 1.05 13.59
C LEU A 173 -0.41 0.19 13.46
N LEU A 174 -0.52 -0.57 12.37
CA LEU A 174 -1.62 -1.50 12.14
C LEU A 174 -1.57 -2.66 13.14
N SER A 175 -0.44 -3.36 13.24
CA SER A 175 -0.31 -4.55 14.09
C SER A 175 -0.23 -4.26 15.60
N GLU A 176 0.45 -3.18 16.02
CA GLU A 176 0.67 -2.86 17.44
C GLU A 176 -0.45 -2.00 18.05
N PHE A 177 -1.23 -1.28 17.23
CA PHE A 177 -2.25 -0.34 17.74
C PHE A 177 -3.62 -0.45 17.11
N LEU A 178 -3.75 -0.33 15.79
CA LEU A 178 -5.06 -0.28 15.15
C LEU A 178 -5.78 -1.64 15.18
N ASN A 179 -5.09 -2.77 14.93
CA ASN A 179 -5.71 -4.10 15.03
C ASN A 179 -6.16 -4.37 16.47
N PRO A 180 -5.30 -4.25 17.50
CA PRO A 180 -5.70 -4.55 18.87
C PRO A 180 -6.83 -3.64 19.38
N ILE A 181 -6.86 -2.36 18.98
CA ILE A 181 -7.92 -1.45 19.43
C ILE A 181 -9.26 -1.77 18.76
N ILE A 182 -9.26 -2.11 17.47
CA ILE A 182 -10.47 -2.47 16.74
C ILE A 182 -11.01 -3.80 17.24
N GLU A 183 -10.16 -4.82 17.42
CA GLU A 183 -10.52 -6.10 18.03
C GLU A 183 -11.15 -5.89 19.41
N ARG A 184 -10.51 -5.09 20.26
CA ARG A 184 -11.05 -4.76 21.58
C ARG A 184 -12.40 -4.05 21.50
N VAL A 185 -12.56 -3.08 20.61
CA VAL A 185 -13.84 -2.38 20.43
C VAL A 185 -14.92 -3.36 19.98
N TYR A 186 -14.61 -4.23 19.02
CA TYR A 186 -15.51 -5.28 18.56
C TYR A 186 -15.92 -6.21 19.72
N SER A 187 -14.99 -6.76 20.48
CA SER A 187 -15.28 -7.64 21.62
C SER A 187 -16.06 -6.96 22.74
N VAL A 188 -15.83 -5.65 22.97
CA VAL A 188 -16.64 -4.87 23.93
C VAL A 188 -18.07 -4.69 23.45
N LEU A 189 -18.27 -4.40 22.16
CA LEU A 189 -19.61 -4.24 21.57
C LEU A 189 -20.38 -5.56 21.50
N ASP A 190 -19.67 -6.66 21.22
CA ASP A 190 -20.22 -8.01 21.19
C ASP A 190 -20.73 -8.45 22.56
N ARG A 191 -19.91 -8.28 23.62
CA ARG A 191 -20.35 -8.51 25.01
C ARG A 191 -21.47 -7.59 25.46
N ALA A 192 -21.57 -6.38 24.90
CA ALA A 192 -22.65 -5.44 25.19
C ALA A 192 -23.96 -5.80 24.43
N GLY A 193 -23.93 -6.79 23.54
CA GLY A 193 -25.09 -7.21 22.75
C GLY A 193 -25.56 -6.13 21.76
N VAL A 194 -24.65 -5.28 21.28
CA VAL A 194 -24.97 -4.20 20.35
C VAL A 194 -25.19 -4.74 18.93
N PHE A 195 -24.51 -5.81 18.57
CA PHE A 195 -24.68 -6.44 17.27
C PHE A 195 -26.02 -7.19 17.20
N PRO A 196 -26.73 -7.11 16.06
CA PRO A 196 -27.92 -7.91 15.87
C PRO A 196 -27.56 -9.41 15.99
N PRO A 197 -28.44 -10.24 16.58
CA PRO A 197 -28.22 -11.68 16.59
C PRO A 197 -28.13 -12.16 15.14
N VAL A 198 -27.17 -13.04 14.87
CA VAL A 198 -27.03 -13.66 13.56
C VAL A 198 -28.20 -14.63 13.40
N ASP A 199 -29.08 -14.38 12.43
CA ASP A 199 -30.32 -15.13 12.21
C ASP A 199 -30.09 -16.54 11.63
N ASP A 200 -28.88 -16.83 11.15
CA ASP A 200 -28.52 -18.06 10.45
C ASP A 200 -27.61 -18.94 11.34
N GLU A 201 -28.14 -20.08 11.79
CA GLU A 201 -27.43 -21.04 12.65
C GLU A 201 -26.19 -21.63 11.96
N GLU A 202 -26.20 -21.82 10.63
CA GLU A 202 -25.03 -22.30 9.89
C GLU A 202 -23.92 -21.25 9.88
N LEU A 203 -24.31 -19.97 9.76
CA LEU A 203 -23.37 -18.85 9.74
C LEU A 203 -22.78 -18.60 11.13
N LEU A 204 -23.54 -18.84 12.20
CA LEU A 204 -23.04 -18.84 13.59
C LEU A 204 -21.99 -19.93 13.85
N ASP A 205 -22.23 -21.16 13.38
CA ASP A 205 -21.27 -22.26 13.51
C ASP A 205 -20.01 -22.02 12.66
N GLN A 206 -20.14 -21.38 11.49
CA GLN A 206 -19.00 -20.98 10.68
C GLN A 206 -18.19 -19.82 11.29
N LEU A 207 -18.86 -18.88 11.98
CA LEU A 207 -18.20 -17.76 12.66
C LEU A 207 -17.58 -18.19 14.00
N ASN A 208 -18.13 -19.22 14.66
CA ASN A 208 -17.60 -19.76 15.90
C ASN A 208 -16.19 -20.35 15.69
N GLY A 209 -15.18 -19.58 16.11
CA GLY A 209 -13.77 -19.97 16.01
C GLY A 209 -13.02 -19.40 14.82
N GLN A 210 -13.66 -18.56 13.99
CA GLN A 210 -12.93 -17.76 13.00
C GLN A 210 -12.35 -16.49 13.62
N GLU A 211 -11.10 -16.18 13.28
CA GLU A 211 -10.46 -14.93 13.69
C GLU A 211 -11.00 -13.76 12.85
N VAL A 212 -11.37 -12.66 13.52
CA VAL A 212 -11.82 -11.44 12.86
C VAL A 212 -10.65 -10.82 12.11
N LYS A 213 -10.65 -10.92 10.78
CA LYS A 213 -9.66 -10.26 9.94
C LYS A 213 -10.06 -8.81 9.66
N ILE A 214 -9.27 -7.86 10.17
CA ILE A 214 -9.49 -6.44 9.93
C ILE A 214 -8.85 -6.05 8.59
N GLU A 215 -9.65 -5.50 7.69
CA GLU A 215 -9.17 -4.94 6.43
C GLU A 215 -9.32 -3.41 6.41
N TYR A 216 -8.21 -2.71 6.21
CA TYR A 216 -8.19 -1.24 6.15
C TYR A 216 -8.45 -0.75 4.73
N ILE A 217 -9.51 0.04 4.58
CA ILE A 217 -9.84 0.73 3.34
C ILE A 217 -9.33 2.18 3.47
N SER A 218 -8.02 2.39 3.32
CA SER A 218 -7.44 3.74 3.27
C SER A 218 -6.86 4.01 1.88
N PRO A 219 -6.80 5.29 1.41
CA PRO A 219 -6.15 5.64 0.14
C PRO A 219 -4.70 5.16 0.07
N LEU A 220 -4.00 5.13 1.21
CA LEU A 220 -2.64 4.59 1.31
C LEU A 220 -2.61 3.07 1.10
N ALA A 221 -3.54 2.35 1.73
CA ALA A 221 -3.69 0.91 1.55
C ALA A 221 -4.12 0.57 0.12
N GLN A 222 -4.99 1.38 -0.48
CA GLN A 222 -5.33 1.29 -1.90
C GLN A 222 -4.11 1.56 -2.80
N ALA A 223 -3.29 2.57 -2.50
CA ALA A 223 -2.06 2.85 -3.24
C ALA A 223 -1.04 1.70 -3.12
N GLN A 224 -0.88 1.11 -1.94
CA GLN A 224 -0.04 -0.08 -1.72
C GLN A 224 -0.59 -1.30 -2.47
N LYS A 225 -1.90 -1.54 -2.42
CA LYS A 225 -2.56 -2.60 -3.20
C LYS A 225 -2.36 -2.37 -4.70
N MET A 226 -2.54 -1.15 -5.20
CA MET A 226 -2.27 -0.79 -6.60
C MET A 226 -0.81 -1.03 -7.00
N SER A 227 0.17 -0.75 -6.12
CA SER A 227 1.57 -1.07 -6.38
C SER A 227 1.81 -2.58 -6.53
N SER A 228 1.12 -3.42 -5.75
CA SER A 228 1.21 -4.88 -5.90
C SER A 228 0.59 -5.39 -7.21
N LEU A 229 -0.43 -4.70 -7.75
CA LEU A 229 -1.04 -5.03 -9.04
C LEU A 229 -0.07 -4.84 -10.21
N VAL A 230 0.80 -3.83 -10.14
CA VAL A 230 1.84 -3.58 -11.16
C VAL A 230 2.76 -4.81 -11.33
N ASN A 231 3.06 -5.52 -10.24
CA ASN A 231 3.89 -6.73 -10.31
C ASN A 231 3.18 -7.87 -11.05
N ILE A 232 1.86 -8.01 -10.87
CA ILE A 232 1.04 -9.00 -11.58
C ILE A 232 1.04 -8.69 -13.08
N GLU A 233 0.85 -7.42 -13.44
CA GLU A 233 0.86 -6.96 -14.83
C GLU A 233 2.23 -7.16 -15.50
N GLN A 234 3.32 -6.82 -14.80
CA GLN A 234 4.68 -7.04 -15.31
C GLN A 234 4.99 -8.53 -15.49
N TYR A 235 4.57 -9.37 -14.54
CA TYR A 235 4.75 -10.82 -14.64
C TYR A 235 3.96 -11.40 -15.82
N PHE A 236 2.72 -10.96 -16.01
CA PHE A 236 1.91 -11.35 -17.17
C PHE A 236 2.54 -10.90 -18.49
N ALA A 237 3.01 -9.65 -18.59
CA ALA A 237 3.72 -9.15 -19.77
C ALA A 237 4.98 -9.97 -20.08
N PHE A 238 5.73 -10.37 -19.05
CA PHE A 238 6.89 -11.25 -19.19
C PHE A 238 6.49 -12.65 -19.72
N ILE A 239 5.44 -13.27 -19.18
CA ILE A 239 4.92 -14.54 -19.69
C ILE A 239 4.50 -14.43 -21.16
N MET A 240 3.83 -13.34 -21.55
CA MET A 240 3.41 -13.12 -22.94
C MET A 240 4.61 -12.96 -23.89
N SER A 241 5.72 -12.37 -23.42
CA SER A 241 6.97 -12.32 -24.20
C SER A 241 7.59 -13.71 -24.39
N LEU A 242 7.53 -14.58 -23.38
CA LEU A 242 8.05 -15.95 -23.45
C LEU A 242 7.15 -16.88 -24.28
N ALA A 243 5.86 -16.56 -24.36
CA ALA A 243 4.88 -17.32 -25.14
C ALA A 243 5.22 -17.34 -26.64
N GLN A 244 5.97 -16.34 -27.14
CA GLN A 244 6.47 -16.33 -28.53
C GLN A 244 7.45 -17.49 -28.80
N ALA A 245 8.22 -17.90 -27.80
CA ALA A 245 9.17 -19.00 -27.91
C ALA A 245 8.59 -20.34 -27.47
N ASN A 246 7.72 -20.35 -26.44
CA ASN A 246 7.04 -21.55 -25.97
C ASN A 246 5.59 -21.24 -25.59
N PRO A 247 4.61 -21.56 -26.46
CA PRO A 247 3.20 -21.30 -26.20
C PRO A 247 2.66 -21.92 -24.90
N ASN A 248 3.25 -23.03 -24.43
CA ASN A 248 2.80 -23.72 -23.22
C ASN A 248 3.15 -22.98 -21.93
N ILE A 249 4.02 -21.97 -21.96
CA ILE A 249 4.40 -21.20 -20.76
C ILE A 249 3.22 -20.40 -20.20
N VAL A 250 2.23 -20.09 -21.03
CA VAL A 250 1.00 -19.38 -20.65
C VAL A 250 0.22 -20.16 -19.59
N ASN A 251 0.24 -21.50 -19.67
CA ASN A 251 -0.42 -22.39 -18.70
C ASN A 251 0.22 -22.37 -17.31
N LYS A 252 1.37 -21.71 -17.14
CA LYS A 252 1.99 -21.51 -15.83
C LYS A 252 1.38 -20.33 -15.06
N PHE A 253 0.62 -19.47 -15.74
CA PHE A 253 -0.09 -18.36 -15.12
C PHE A 253 -1.52 -18.80 -14.75
N ASN A 254 -1.88 -18.70 -13.47
CA ASN A 254 -3.24 -18.96 -13.02
C ASN A 254 -4.10 -17.71 -13.28
N PHE A 255 -4.82 -17.70 -14.40
CA PHE A 255 -5.67 -16.58 -14.81
C PHE A 255 -6.84 -16.32 -13.85
N GLU A 256 -7.38 -17.39 -13.25
CA GLU A 256 -8.56 -17.33 -12.37
C GLU A 256 -8.20 -16.63 -11.07
N GLU A 257 -7.17 -17.16 -10.39
CA GLU A 257 -6.67 -16.61 -9.13
C GLU A 257 -6.07 -15.21 -9.32
N ALA A 258 -5.44 -14.94 -10.47
CA ALA A 258 -4.97 -13.61 -10.81
C ALA A 258 -6.13 -12.62 -10.95
N ALA A 259 -7.23 -12.98 -11.62
CA ALA A 259 -8.40 -12.11 -11.76
C ALA A 259 -9.08 -11.84 -10.41
N ASN A 260 -9.24 -12.87 -9.57
CA ASN A 260 -9.79 -12.74 -8.23
C ASN A 260 -8.92 -11.83 -7.35
N THR A 261 -7.61 -12.10 -7.31
CA THR A 261 -6.64 -11.30 -6.55
C THR A 261 -6.60 -9.85 -7.05
N TYR A 262 -6.63 -9.65 -8.37
CA TYR A 262 -6.63 -8.32 -8.98
C TYR A 262 -7.90 -7.55 -8.61
N GLY A 263 -9.08 -8.17 -8.71
CA GLY A 263 -10.37 -7.56 -8.34
C GLY A 263 -10.46 -7.18 -6.87
N VAL A 264 -10.04 -8.08 -5.96
CA VAL A 264 -10.01 -7.82 -4.51
C VAL A 264 -9.06 -6.67 -4.17
N ASN A 265 -7.87 -6.65 -4.77
CA ASN A 265 -6.89 -5.60 -4.52
C ASN A 265 -7.31 -4.25 -5.11
N LEU A 266 -8.06 -4.25 -6.22
CA LEU A 266 -8.62 -3.05 -6.84
C LEU A 266 -9.89 -2.54 -6.13
N GLY A 267 -10.43 -3.33 -5.19
CA GLY A 267 -11.60 -2.97 -4.41
C GLY A 267 -12.93 -3.17 -5.14
N VAL A 268 -12.96 -4.07 -6.13
CA VAL A 268 -14.20 -4.43 -6.83
C VAL A 268 -15.15 -5.12 -5.82
N PRO A 269 -16.42 -4.69 -5.71
CA PRO A 269 -17.39 -5.35 -4.86
C PRO A 269 -17.46 -6.86 -5.13
N ALA A 270 -17.38 -7.68 -4.09
CA ALA A 270 -17.37 -9.15 -4.21
C ALA A 270 -18.58 -9.71 -4.99
N LYS A 271 -19.72 -9.01 -4.96
CA LYS A 271 -20.92 -9.35 -5.74
C LYS A 271 -20.71 -9.35 -7.27
N ILE A 272 -19.65 -8.70 -7.76
CA ILE A 272 -19.33 -8.62 -9.20
C ILE A 272 -18.36 -9.74 -9.59
N ILE A 273 -17.65 -10.32 -8.63
CA ILE A 273 -16.73 -11.45 -8.84
C ILE A 273 -17.58 -12.73 -8.72
N ARG A 274 -17.54 -13.57 -9.76
CA ARG A 274 -18.21 -14.88 -9.70
C ARG A 274 -17.47 -15.78 -8.72
N SER A 275 -18.20 -16.63 -8.01
CA SER A 275 -17.57 -17.66 -7.18
C SER A 275 -16.81 -18.67 -8.05
N ASP A 276 -15.80 -19.32 -7.47
CA ASP A 276 -15.02 -20.34 -8.17
C ASP A 276 -15.93 -21.50 -8.63
N ASP A 277 -16.94 -21.85 -7.83
CA ASP A 277 -17.93 -22.88 -8.17
C ASP A 277 -18.78 -22.48 -9.38
N GLU A 278 -19.34 -21.26 -9.39
CA GLU A 278 -20.10 -20.76 -10.56
C GLU A 278 -19.24 -20.67 -11.82
N TYR A 279 -17.96 -20.33 -11.69
CA TYR A 279 -17.04 -20.24 -12.82
C TYR A 279 -16.73 -21.63 -13.40
N GLN A 280 -16.46 -22.63 -12.54
CA GLN A 280 -16.21 -24.00 -12.96
C GLN A 280 -17.45 -24.64 -13.59
N GLU A 281 -18.66 -24.34 -13.10
CA GLU A 281 -19.91 -24.78 -13.73
C GLU A 281 -20.07 -24.21 -15.15
N ILE A 282 -19.76 -22.93 -15.37
CA ILE A 282 -19.81 -22.31 -16.70
C ILE A 282 -18.78 -22.96 -17.63
N LEU A 283 -17.56 -23.24 -17.15
CA LEU A 283 -16.54 -23.94 -17.94
C LEU A 283 -16.98 -25.35 -18.30
N ALA A 284 -17.56 -26.09 -17.36
CA ALA A 284 -18.08 -27.44 -17.61
C ALA A 284 -19.21 -27.41 -18.66
N GLN A 285 -20.13 -26.45 -18.55
CA GLN A 285 -21.20 -26.25 -19.54
C GLN A 285 -20.65 -25.87 -20.92
N GLN A 286 -19.62 -25.01 -20.99
CA GLN A 286 -18.99 -24.64 -22.25
C GLN A 286 -18.23 -25.80 -22.89
N ALA A 287 -17.51 -26.59 -22.10
CA ALA A 287 -16.80 -27.78 -22.58
C ALA A 287 -17.79 -28.83 -23.12
N GLN A 288 -18.92 -29.01 -22.43
CA GLN A 288 -19.97 -29.93 -22.85
C GLN A 288 -20.66 -29.44 -24.14
N ALA A 289 -20.96 -28.14 -24.24
CA ALA A 289 -21.50 -27.54 -25.45
C ALA A 289 -20.53 -27.64 -26.65
N GLN A 290 -19.23 -27.45 -26.43
CA GLN A 290 -18.21 -27.63 -27.48
C GLN A 290 -18.10 -29.09 -27.93
N ALA A 291 -18.13 -30.04 -27.00
CA ALA A 291 -18.12 -31.47 -27.34
C ALA A 291 -19.36 -31.88 -28.15
N GLU A 292 -20.53 -31.35 -27.82
CA GLU A 292 -21.76 -31.55 -28.60
C GLU A 292 -21.67 -30.91 -29.99
N GLN A 293 -21.06 -29.73 -30.11
CA GLN A 293 -20.87 -29.03 -31.37
C GLN A 293 -19.87 -29.75 -32.29
N GLU A 294 -18.79 -30.30 -31.73
CA GLU A 294 -17.82 -31.13 -32.46
C GLU A 294 -18.43 -32.47 -32.90
N GLN A 295 -19.23 -33.12 -32.05
CA GLN A 295 -19.99 -34.31 -32.45
C GLN A 295 -21.00 -34.01 -33.56
N GLN A 296 -21.72 -32.89 -33.48
CA GLN A 296 -22.62 -32.48 -34.55
C GLN A 296 -21.87 -32.18 -35.84
N MET A 297 -20.71 -31.50 -35.80
CA MET A 297 -19.90 -31.27 -37.00
C MET A 297 -19.38 -32.58 -37.60
N GLN A 298 -18.91 -33.53 -36.79
CA GLN A 298 -18.49 -34.85 -37.28
C GLN A 298 -19.65 -35.63 -37.89
N LEU A 299 -20.82 -35.62 -37.26
CA LEU A 299 -22.03 -36.26 -37.78
C LEU A 299 -22.51 -35.58 -39.06
N MET A 300 -22.39 -34.26 -39.18
CA MET A 300 -22.79 -33.53 -40.38
C MET A 300 -21.81 -33.74 -41.53
N GLN A 301 -20.49 -33.82 -41.28
CA GLN A 301 -19.50 -34.24 -42.28
C GLN A 301 -19.70 -35.70 -42.72
N ALA A 302 -19.96 -36.61 -41.78
CA ALA A 302 -20.27 -38.00 -42.10
C ALA A 302 -21.58 -38.14 -42.89
N ALA A 303 -22.61 -37.35 -42.56
CA ALA A 303 -23.88 -37.33 -43.25
C ALA A 303 -23.82 -36.65 -44.64
N GLN A 304 -22.89 -35.72 -44.88
CA GLN A 304 -22.66 -35.14 -46.22
C GLN A 304 -21.87 -36.09 -47.13
N LEU A 305 -20.97 -36.90 -46.57
CA LEU A 305 -20.24 -37.95 -47.30
C LEU A 305 -21.10 -39.20 -47.57
N ALA A 306 -22.13 -39.46 -46.74
CA ALA A 306 -23.03 -40.61 -46.88
C ALA A 306 -23.78 -40.68 -48.24
N PRO A 307 -24.41 -39.62 -48.77
CA PRO A 307 -25.05 -39.68 -50.09
C PRO A 307 -24.05 -39.72 -51.26
N GLN A 308 -22.81 -39.25 -51.10
CA GLN A 308 -21.75 -39.41 -52.12
C GLN A 308 -21.22 -40.86 -52.15
N MET A 309 -21.05 -41.49 -50.99
CA MET A 309 -20.68 -42.91 -50.90
C MET A 309 -21.83 -43.84 -51.34
N ALA A 310 -23.09 -43.51 -51.02
CA ALA A 310 -24.25 -44.30 -51.43
C ALA A 310 -24.53 -44.18 -52.93
N SER A 311 -24.27 -43.03 -53.56
CA SER A 311 -24.38 -42.86 -55.01
C SER A 311 -23.23 -43.54 -55.76
N ALA A 312 -22.00 -43.51 -55.23
CA ALA A 312 -20.86 -44.27 -55.77
C ALA A 312 -21.05 -45.79 -55.64
N ALA A 313 -21.61 -46.27 -54.52
CA ALA A 313 -21.90 -47.68 -54.31
C ALA A 313 -23.02 -48.17 -55.26
N LYS A 314 -24.09 -47.38 -55.46
CA LYS A 314 -25.13 -47.69 -56.45
C LYS A 314 -24.57 -47.76 -57.87
N GLN A 315 -23.74 -46.80 -58.27
CA GLN A 315 -23.07 -46.81 -59.58
C GLN A 315 -22.15 -48.02 -59.78
N ALA A 316 -21.48 -48.49 -58.72
CA ALA A 316 -20.65 -49.70 -58.78
C ALA A 316 -21.49 -50.99 -58.90
N THR A 317 -22.65 -51.08 -58.24
CA THR A 317 -23.56 -52.22 -58.40
C THR A 317 -24.30 -52.22 -59.73
N ASP A 318 -24.65 -51.06 -60.28
CA ASP A 318 -25.27 -50.97 -61.62
C ASP A 318 -24.25 -51.29 -62.72
N ALA A 319 -22.97 -50.94 -62.54
CA ALA A 319 -21.88 -51.32 -63.43
C ALA A 319 -21.50 -52.82 -63.37
N ALA A 320 -21.86 -53.53 -62.29
CA ALA A 320 -21.62 -54.97 -62.16
C ALA A 320 -22.75 -55.83 -62.79
N ASN A 321 -23.96 -55.28 -62.95
CA ASN A 321 -25.11 -55.97 -63.53
C ASN A 321 -25.27 -55.76 -65.05
N ASP A 322 -24.59 -54.77 -65.63
CA ASP A 322 -24.57 -54.55 -67.08
C ASP A 322 -23.40 -55.33 -67.70
N GLY A 323 -23.66 -56.63 -67.95
CA GLY A 323 -22.70 -57.60 -68.48
C GLY A 323 -22.21 -57.24 -69.88
N ASN A 324 -21.17 -56.41 -69.96
CA ASN A 324 -20.46 -56.11 -71.20
C ASN A 324 -19.24 -57.04 -71.38
N PRO A 325 -19.20 -57.87 -72.44
CA PRO A 325 -18.16 -58.90 -72.66
C PRO A 325 -16.75 -58.33 -72.92
N ALA A 326 -16.55 -57.01 -72.89
CA ALA A 326 -15.24 -56.38 -73.06
C ALA A 326 -14.30 -56.52 -71.83
N LEU A 327 -14.82 -56.83 -70.63
CA LEU A 327 -14.00 -57.01 -69.42
C LEU A 327 -13.47 -58.44 -69.22
N GLN A 328 -14.02 -59.44 -69.91
CA GLN A 328 -13.45 -60.80 -69.90
C GLN A 328 -12.20 -60.95 -70.76
N GLN A 329 -11.98 -60.07 -71.74
CA GLN A 329 -10.74 -60.03 -72.53
C GLN A 329 -9.60 -59.23 -71.86
N TRP A 330 -9.88 -58.46 -70.80
CA TRP A 330 -8.86 -57.70 -70.06
C TRP A 330 -8.36 -58.41 -68.79
N LEU A 331 -9.07 -59.45 -68.34
CA LEU A 331 -8.73 -60.23 -67.14
C LEU A 331 -7.99 -61.55 -67.42
N GLY A 332 -7.51 -61.77 -68.65
CA GLY A 332 -6.43 -62.73 -68.92
C GLY A 332 -6.63 -64.14 -68.37
N MET A 333 -7.84 -64.69 -68.43
CA MET A 333 -8.06 -66.13 -68.21
C MET A 333 -8.12 -66.87 -69.56
N ASP A 334 -6.97 -66.91 -70.23
CA ASP A 334 -6.66 -67.99 -71.17
C ASP A 334 -6.23 -69.23 -70.38
N GLY A 335 -6.71 -70.38 -70.83
CA GLY A 335 -6.88 -71.60 -70.03
C GLY A 335 -5.64 -72.29 -69.48
N VAL A 336 -5.84 -73.03 -68.39
CA VAL A 336 -5.73 -74.51 -68.26
C VAL A 336 -6.76 -74.97 -67.24
#